data_AF-A0A3N3E639-F1
#
_entry.id   AF-A0A3N3E639-F1
#
_cell.length_a   1.000
_cell.length_b   1.000
_cell.length_c   1.000
_cell.angle_alpha   90.00
_cell.angle_beta   90.00
_cell.angle_gamma   90.00
#
_symmetry.space_group_name_H-M   'P 1'
#
loop_
_entity.id
_entity.type
_entity.pdbx_description
1 polymer ?
#
loop_
_entity_poly.entity_id
_entity_poly.type
_entity_poly.pdbx_seq_one_letter_code
_entity_poly.pdbx_strand_id
1 'polypeptide(L)'
;MDNRLKHRTLVALAIALSLSPLSVLAEQTDVVTDIDNGYEDYTIRRSPSDLTAMERQIANRNIYACYLGCHRPAVEEVPETLSPKLEGFDPQYFYNQFVDMDMERQAGVSSQMKEYVYTIPPKEIADLALVLSERTAKWNPRPEVVASEAYARGKQKYDASCKMCHGEQGASTNPAYPPLKGQMPAYVFEQMTAYRDGKRTNRQAATMVPFAKMHSEQDYADIVAYVTGMFYTPIERREYITGEGMPPVDGFKLPDTGQIQNFIDMNGEDSDYPQNPMSYTISKSGKTVIDNNTKLVWERDSSRLWMTAKEGEAYCDDLVLDGYDDWRYPLMKELQSIADLGEFRPAINTEAFLNMPRLSSGVWGFPVSDHPDHAWHIGFPEGHIMGQHTASTKLVRCVRADNGAAYHNMSYVDNGNGTVTEKITDRMWQQNIDYKRRNWLDSIEYCENLDYAGYQDWRLPNIKELVSIVNYNKTSPAIDEEFFPNTPIKYFFWSSSSDLPGPTLFVRPLPPRKKDQSPEMLDLRQDTGNKGWAQGYQIGSGLGMSKDVEFYARCIRNP
;
A
#
# COMPACT_ATOMS: atom_id res chain seq x y z
N MET A 1 19.71 -84.88 -24.17
CA MET A 1 18.64 -85.85 -23.87
C MET A 1 18.28 -85.69 -22.40
N ASP A 2 17.05 -85.62 -21.94
CA ASP A 2 15.74 -85.51 -22.56
C ASP A 2 14.76 -85.61 -21.37
N ASN A 3 13.58 -85.03 -21.52
CA ASN A 3 12.35 -85.54 -20.90
C ASN A 3 12.24 -85.59 -19.36
N ARG A 4 11.42 -84.67 -18.80
CA ARG A 4 10.03 -84.99 -18.39
C ARG A 4 9.30 -83.78 -17.78
N LEU A 5 8.78 -82.94 -18.66
CA LEU A 5 7.37 -82.54 -18.60
C LEU A 5 6.50 -83.80 -18.81
N LYS A 6 5.35 -83.88 -18.12
CA LYS A 6 4.10 -84.55 -18.57
C LYS A 6 2.99 -84.16 -17.59
N HIS A 7 2.10 -83.27 -17.98
CA HIS A 7 0.82 -83.54 -18.65
C HIS A 7 -0.29 -84.04 -17.71
N ARG A 8 -1.29 -83.17 -17.51
CA ARG A 8 -2.69 -83.57 -17.63
C ARG A 8 -3.40 -82.60 -18.58
N THR A 9 -3.77 -83.14 -19.72
CA THR A 9 -4.64 -82.55 -20.73
C THR A 9 -6.07 -83.01 -20.44
N LEU A 10 -7.05 -82.11 -20.53
CA LEU A 10 -8.43 -82.42 -20.91
C LEU A 10 -8.98 -81.22 -21.69
N VAL A 11 -9.23 -81.46 -22.97
CA VAL A 11 -9.92 -80.60 -23.95
C VAL A 11 -11.40 -81.00 -23.89
N ALA A 12 -12.37 -80.09 -23.72
CA ALA A 12 -13.24 -79.40 -24.71
C ALA A 12 -14.59 -79.17 -23.95
N LEU A 13 -15.55 -78.28 -24.21
CA LEU A 13 -15.97 -77.46 -25.34
C LEU A 13 -16.88 -76.32 -24.77
N ALA A 14 -17.07 -75.26 -25.55
CA ALA A 14 -17.81 -74.02 -25.32
C ALA A 14 -19.20 -74.08 -24.66
N ILE A 15 -19.59 -72.98 -23.97
CA ILE A 15 -20.85 -72.23 -24.15
C ILE A 15 -20.65 -70.81 -23.60
N ALA A 16 -21.00 -69.81 -24.42
CA ALA A 16 -20.99 -68.40 -24.10
C ALA A 16 -22.21 -68.00 -23.28
N LEU A 17 -22.03 -67.13 -22.27
CA LEU A 17 -23.09 -66.29 -21.71
C LEU A 17 -22.45 -65.00 -21.17
N SER A 18 -22.96 -63.90 -21.70
CA SER A 18 -22.56 -62.51 -21.50
C SER A 18 -22.71 -62.03 -20.05
N LEU A 19 -21.66 -61.43 -19.51
CA LEU A 19 -21.75 -60.51 -18.37
C LEU A 19 -21.09 -59.19 -18.77
N SER A 20 -21.92 -58.18 -18.99
CA SER A 20 -21.51 -56.79 -19.24
C SER A 20 -20.70 -56.27 -18.04
N PRO A 21 -19.57 -55.57 -18.24
CA PRO A 21 -18.89 -54.91 -17.14
C PRO A 21 -19.70 -53.67 -16.74
N LEU A 22 -20.08 -53.61 -15.46
CA LEU A 22 -20.57 -52.41 -14.78
C LEU A 22 -19.59 -51.26 -15.05
N SER A 23 -20.04 -50.29 -15.83
CA SER A 23 -19.35 -49.01 -15.98
C SER A 23 -19.55 -48.24 -14.67
N VAL A 24 -18.50 -48.12 -13.88
CA VAL A 24 -18.41 -47.11 -12.83
C VAL A 24 -18.38 -45.77 -13.56
N LEU A 25 -19.51 -45.07 -13.57
CA LEU A 25 -19.53 -43.64 -13.88
C LEU A 25 -18.77 -42.95 -12.76
N ALA A 26 -17.52 -42.59 -13.03
CA ALA A 26 -16.86 -41.54 -12.25
C ALA A 26 -17.70 -40.28 -12.45
N GLU A 27 -18.33 -39.80 -11.40
CA GLU A 27 -18.89 -38.45 -11.35
C GLU A 27 -17.73 -37.48 -11.65
N GLN A 28 -17.73 -36.95 -12.86
CA GLN A 28 -16.91 -35.81 -13.22
C GLN A 28 -17.52 -34.63 -12.45
N THR A 29 -17.02 -34.36 -11.25
CA THR A 29 -17.35 -33.12 -10.55
C THR A 29 -16.72 -32.00 -11.39
N ASP A 30 -17.53 -31.31 -12.18
CA ASP A 30 -17.10 -30.13 -12.90
C ASP A 30 -16.47 -29.16 -11.88
N VAL A 31 -15.16 -28.90 -12.04
CA VAL A 31 -14.46 -27.94 -11.21
C VAL A 31 -15.06 -26.58 -11.51
N VAL A 32 -15.78 -26.00 -10.55
CA VAL A 32 -16.33 -24.65 -10.69
C VAL A 32 -15.16 -23.68 -10.76
N THR A 33 -14.99 -23.02 -11.90
CA THR A 33 -13.97 -22.00 -12.11
C THR A 33 -14.60 -20.63 -12.33
N ASP A 34 -13.92 -19.60 -11.85
CA ASP A 34 -14.29 -18.22 -12.12
C ASP A 34 -14.07 -17.88 -13.60
N ILE A 35 -14.72 -16.83 -14.07
CA ILE A 35 -14.48 -16.28 -15.41
C ILE A 35 -13.51 -15.10 -15.25
N ASP A 36 -12.29 -15.26 -15.76
CA ASP A 36 -11.30 -14.20 -15.79
C ASP A 36 -11.33 -13.46 -17.14
N ASN A 37 -12.12 -12.40 -17.20
CA ASN A 37 -12.13 -11.45 -18.32
C ASN A 37 -11.25 -10.21 -18.03
N GLY A 38 -10.32 -10.31 -17.07
CA GLY A 38 -9.52 -9.19 -16.57
C GLY A 38 -10.15 -8.45 -15.38
N TYR A 39 -9.43 -7.45 -14.87
CA TYR A 39 -9.79 -6.70 -13.65
C TYR A 39 -11.21 -6.11 -13.64
N GLU A 40 -11.76 -5.76 -14.81
CA GLU A 40 -13.02 -5.02 -14.87
C GLU A 40 -14.26 -5.93 -14.94
N ASP A 41 -14.07 -7.17 -15.39
CA ASP A 41 -15.14 -8.09 -15.76
C ASP A 41 -14.92 -9.52 -15.21
N TYR A 42 -14.16 -9.62 -14.12
CA TYR A 42 -13.99 -10.88 -13.41
C TYR A 42 -15.28 -11.31 -12.74
N THR A 43 -15.73 -12.53 -13.03
CA THR A 43 -16.95 -13.10 -12.45
C THR A 43 -16.62 -14.26 -11.53
N ILE A 44 -16.92 -14.07 -10.24
CA ILE A 44 -16.76 -15.08 -9.20
C ILE A 44 -17.90 -16.10 -9.34
N ARG A 45 -17.55 -17.35 -9.61
CA ARG A 45 -18.46 -18.51 -9.62
C ARG A 45 -18.17 -19.45 -8.46
N ARG A 46 -16.92 -19.48 -7.99
CA ARG A 46 -16.47 -20.25 -6.84
C ARG A 46 -17.16 -19.79 -5.56
N SER A 47 -17.28 -20.72 -4.63
CA SER A 47 -17.69 -20.52 -3.25
C SER A 47 -16.49 -20.60 -2.31
N PRO A 48 -16.60 -20.19 -1.04
CA PRO A 48 -15.48 -20.28 -0.11
C PRO A 48 -14.97 -21.71 0.15
N SER A 49 -15.82 -22.73 -0.05
CA SER A 49 -15.43 -24.14 0.04
C SER A 49 -14.57 -24.62 -1.14
N ASP A 50 -14.54 -23.89 -2.25
CA ASP A 50 -13.73 -24.23 -3.43
C ASP A 50 -12.28 -23.73 -3.32
N LEU A 51 -11.96 -22.94 -2.29
CA LEU A 51 -10.61 -22.44 -2.05
C LEU A 51 -9.70 -23.54 -1.49
N THR A 52 -8.55 -23.74 -2.13
CA THR A 52 -7.45 -24.54 -1.58
C THR A 52 -6.88 -23.91 -0.31
N ALA A 53 -6.16 -24.72 0.49
CA ALA A 53 -5.48 -24.21 1.68
C ALA A 53 -4.47 -23.09 1.36
N MET A 54 -3.79 -23.17 0.22
CA MET A 54 -2.82 -22.16 -0.22
C MET A 54 -3.51 -20.85 -0.62
N GLU A 55 -4.57 -20.90 -1.44
CA GLU A 55 -5.32 -19.71 -1.82
C GLU A 55 -5.90 -19.00 -0.59
N ARG A 56 -6.46 -19.77 0.35
CA ARG A 56 -6.96 -19.24 1.62
C ARG A 56 -5.85 -18.61 2.46
N GLN A 57 -4.65 -19.17 2.47
CA GLN A 57 -3.50 -18.58 3.17
C GLN A 57 -3.09 -17.25 2.54
N ILE A 58 -3.02 -17.17 1.21
CA ILE A 58 -2.71 -15.94 0.46
C ILE A 58 -3.78 -14.87 0.70
N ALA A 59 -5.06 -15.23 0.59
CA ALA A 59 -6.18 -14.34 0.87
C ALA A 59 -6.14 -13.77 2.30
N ASN A 60 -5.90 -14.61 3.31
CA ASN A 60 -5.76 -14.16 4.69
C ASN A 60 -4.57 -13.20 4.90
N ARG A 61 -3.46 -13.43 4.20
CA ARG A 61 -2.30 -12.53 4.23
C ARG A 61 -2.65 -11.16 3.63
N ASN A 62 -3.31 -11.14 2.49
CA ASN A 62 -3.73 -9.89 1.84
C ASN A 62 -4.74 -9.13 2.72
N ILE A 63 -5.70 -9.82 3.33
CA ILE A 63 -6.65 -9.23 4.28
C ILE A 63 -5.94 -8.63 5.49
N TYR A 64 -4.93 -9.32 6.04
CA TYR A 64 -4.14 -8.79 7.14
C TYR A 64 -3.38 -7.51 6.75
N ALA A 65 -2.87 -7.44 5.52
CA ALA A 65 -2.27 -6.22 4.99
C ALA A 65 -3.29 -5.06 4.90
N CYS A 66 -4.52 -5.33 4.43
CA CYS A 66 -5.60 -4.34 4.43
C CYS A 66 -5.89 -3.80 5.84
N TYR A 67 -5.87 -4.66 6.86
CA TYR A 67 -6.11 -4.27 8.26
C TYR A 67 -4.95 -3.51 8.90
N LEU A 68 -3.70 -3.88 8.60
CA LEU A 68 -2.56 -3.12 9.11
C LEU A 68 -2.51 -1.72 8.50
N GLY A 69 -2.85 -1.61 7.20
CA GLY A 69 -2.83 -0.36 6.46
C GLY A 69 -3.94 0.61 6.83
N CYS A 70 -5.20 0.31 6.51
CA CYS A 70 -6.28 1.30 6.63
C CYS A 70 -7.53 0.75 7.30
N HIS A 71 -7.92 -0.48 6.98
CA HIS A 71 -9.15 -1.09 7.48
C HIS A 71 -8.94 -1.67 8.88
N ARG A 72 -10.03 -2.11 9.51
CA ARG A 72 -9.99 -2.79 10.80
C ARG A 72 -10.91 -4.01 10.78
N PRO A 73 -10.56 -5.10 11.48
CA PRO A 73 -11.45 -6.26 11.59
C PRO A 73 -12.81 -5.84 12.16
N ALA A 74 -13.91 -6.28 11.57
CA ALA A 74 -15.25 -5.93 12.04
C ALA A 74 -15.63 -6.52 13.42
N VAL A 75 -14.71 -7.20 14.10
CA VAL A 75 -14.87 -7.74 15.46
C VAL A 75 -14.24 -6.84 16.54
N GLU A 76 -13.40 -5.88 16.16
CA GLU A 76 -12.75 -4.93 17.07
C GLU A 76 -13.57 -3.65 17.20
N GLU A 77 -13.57 -3.05 18.40
CA GLU A 77 -14.03 -1.67 18.59
C GLU A 77 -12.87 -0.74 18.25
N VAL A 78 -13.07 0.12 17.26
CA VAL A 78 -12.04 1.02 16.76
C VAL A 78 -12.54 2.47 16.73
N PRO A 79 -11.63 3.46 16.83
CA PRO A 79 -11.97 4.86 16.62
C PRO A 79 -12.68 5.08 15.28
N GLU A 80 -13.54 6.10 15.23
CA GLU A 80 -14.27 6.48 14.02
C GLU A 80 -13.31 6.73 12.84
N THR A 81 -13.69 6.24 11.65
CA THR A 81 -12.86 6.29 10.43
C THR A 81 -13.71 6.26 9.17
N LEU A 82 -13.19 6.78 8.04
CA LEU A 82 -13.79 6.61 6.72
C LEU A 82 -13.46 5.26 6.08
N SER A 83 -12.56 4.45 6.65
CA SER A 83 -12.26 3.13 6.13
C SER A 83 -13.41 2.16 6.47
N PRO A 84 -14.10 1.57 5.47
CA PRO A 84 -15.20 0.67 5.76
C PRO A 84 -14.72 -0.63 6.40
N LYS A 85 -15.57 -1.24 7.23
CA LYS A 85 -15.52 -2.68 7.55
C LYS A 85 -15.71 -3.46 6.26
N LEU A 86 -15.00 -4.58 6.12
CA LEU A 86 -14.85 -5.33 4.87
C LEU A 86 -15.60 -6.67 4.86
N GLU A 87 -16.08 -7.10 6.02
CA GLU A 87 -16.67 -8.42 6.25
C GLU A 87 -18.16 -8.46 5.93
N GLY A 88 -18.64 -9.61 5.46
CA GLY A 88 -20.06 -9.89 5.30
C GLY A 88 -20.71 -9.36 4.02
N PHE A 89 -19.93 -8.80 3.09
CA PHE A 89 -20.42 -8.49 1.75
C PHE A 89 -20.54 -9.75 0.90
N ASP A 90 -21.43 -9.70 -0.09
CA ASP A 90 -21.40 -10.64 -1.20
C ASP A 90 -20.03 -10.58 -1.93
N PRO A 91 -19.41 -11.71 -2.29
CA PRO A 91 -18.09 -11.73 -2.92
C PRO A 91 -18.00 -10.91 -4.20
N GLN A 92 -19.01 -10.99 -5.07
CA GLN A 92 -18.99 -10.25 -6.33
C GLN A 92 -19.22 -8.76 -6.09
N TYR A 93 -20.11 -8.39 -5.16
CA TYR A 93 -20.26 -7.00 -4.74
C TYR A 93 -18.94 -6.42 -4.23
N PHE A 94 -18.26 -7.14 -3.33
CA PHE A 94 -16.98 -6.73 -2.77
C PHE A 94 -15.93 -6.55 -3.86
N TYR A 95 -15.77 -7.56 -4.73
CA TYR A 95 -14.83 -7.51 -5.86
C TYR A 95 -15.07 -6.26 -6.71
N ASN A 96 -16.33 -6.03 -7.09
CA ASN A 96 -16.71 -4.87 -7.90
C ASN A 96 -16.36 -3.57 -7.19
N GLN A 97 -16.66 -3.42 -5.90
CA GLN A 97 -16.26 -2.22 -5.17
C GLN A 97 -14.74 -2.06 -5.10
N PHE A 98 -13.99 -3.16 -4.94
CA PHE A 98 -12.53 -3.12 -4.89
C PHE A 98 -11.97 -2.56 -6.21
N VAL A 99 -12.30 -3.16 -7.35
CA VAL A 99 -11.73 -2.76 -8.65
C VAL A 99 -12.29 -1.44 -9.17
N ASP A 100 -13.47 -1.04 -8.70
CA ASP A 100 -14.03 0.27 -9.03
C ASP A 100 -13.41 1.39 -8.19
N MET A 101 -12.56 1.15 -7.19
CA MET A 101 -11.85 2.22 -6.46
C MET A 101 -10.74 2.86 -7.29
N ASP A 102 -10.85 2.87 -8.61
CA ASP A 102 -9.80 3.32 -9.50
C ASP A 102 -10.04 4.74 -10.03
N MET A 103 -9.16 5.23 -10.91
CA MET A 103 -9.26 6.62 -11.41
C MET A 103 -10.39 6.81 -12.43
N GLU A 104 -10.90 5.73 -13.02
CA GLU A 104 -11.88 5.77 -14.11
C GLU A 104 -13.30 5.63 -13.55
N ARG A 105 -13.46 4.82 -12.51
CA ARG A 105 -14.72 4.56 -11.82
C ARG A 105 -14.65 5.30 -10.49
N GLN A 106 -15.38 6.40 -10.35
CA GLN A 106 -15.34 7.19 -9.12
C GLN A 106 -16.13 6.46 -8.01
N ALA A 107 -15.57 5.43 -7.38
CA ALA A 107 -16.27 4.60 -6.38
C ALA A 107 -15.98 4.96 -4.92
N GLY A 108 -15.04 5.86 -4.65
CA GLY A 108 -14.70 6.20 -3.28
C GLY A 108 -13.72 7.35 -3.13
N VAL A 109 -13.42 7.62 -1.87
CA VAL A 109 -12.64 8.77 -1.41
C VAL A 109 -11.16 8.44 -1.19
N SER A 110 -10.77 7.16 -1.27
CA SER A 110 -9.41 6.73 -0.96
C SER A 110 -8.51 6.66 -2.16
N SER A 111 -7.48 7.48 -2.14
CA SER A 111 -6.38 7.46 -3.10
C SER A 111 -5.43 6.29 -2.89
N GLN A 112 -5.25 5.82 -1.66
CA GLN A 112 -4.48 4.62 -1.35
C GLN A 112 -5.11 3.39 -1.99
N MET A 113 -6.44 3.25 -1.91
CA MET A 113 -7.13 2.13 -2.54
C MET A 113 -6.91 2.09 -4.06
N LYS A 114 -6.86 3.26 -4.72
CA LYS A 114 -6.59 3.34 -6.17
C LYS A 114 -5.25 2.70 -6.56
N GLU A 115 -4.22 2.88 -5.74
CA GLU A 115 -2.92 2.24 -5.96
C GLU A 115 -2.99 0.73 -5.66
N TYR A 116 -3.68 0.32 -4.59
CA TYR A 116 -3.84 -1.09 -4.24
C TYR A 116 -4.57 -1.91 -5.31
N VAL A 117 -5.56 -1.34 -6.01
CA VAL A 117 -6.30 -2.02 -7.11
C VAL A 117 -5.35 -2.67 -8.10
N TYR A 118 -4.27 -1.99 -8.45
CA TYR A 118 -3.37 -2.43 -9.52
C TYR A 118 -2.20 -3.31 -9.04
N THR A 119 -2.11 -3.58 -7.74
CA THR A 119 -1.03 -4.39 -7.14
C THR A 119 -1.42 -5.84 -6.87
N ILE A 120 -2.71 -6.17 -6.85
CA ILE A 120 -3.22 -7.50 -6.48
C ILE A 120 -3.92 -8.13 -7.69
N PRO A 121 -3.47 -9.31 -8.18
CA PRO A 121 -4.11 -9.98 -9.33
C PRO A 121 -5.62 -10.18 -9.15
N PRO A 122 -6.44 -10.14 -10.22
CA PRO A 122 -7.89 -10.30 -10.15
C PRO A 122 -8.33 -11.54 -9.35
N LYS A 123 -7.68 -12.68 -9.61
CA LYS A 123 -7.97 -13.93 -8.91
C LYS A 123 -7.73 -13.82 -7.40
N GLU A 124 -6.67 -13.14 -6.96
CA GLU A 124 -6.40 -12.94 -5.52
C GLU A 124 -7.43 -12.01 -4.87
N ILE A 125 -7.93 -11.00 -5.61
CA ILE A 125 -9.06 -10.17 -5.16
C ILE A 125 -10.34 -11.00 -5.03
N ALA A 126 -10.59 -11.94 -5.94
CA ALA A 126 -11.72 -12.86 -5.81
C ALA A 126 -11.57 -13.79 -4.59
N ASP A 127 -10.38 -14.38 -4.39
CA ASP A 127 -10.10 -15.25 -3.24
C ASP A 127 -10.28 -14.51 -1.91
N LEU A 128 -9.85 -13.24 -1.81
CA LEU A 128 -10.02 -12.44 -0.60
C LEU A 128 -11.49 -12.04 -0.36
N ALA A 129 -12.24 -11.73 -1.42
CA ALA A 129 -13.68 -11.45 -1.34
C ALA A 129 -14.45 -12.67 -0.80
N LEU A 130 -14.11 -13.88 -1.26
CA LEU A 130 -14.69 -15.14 -0.76
C LEU A 130 -14.40 -15.33 0.73
N VAL A 131 -13.15 -15.15 1.17
CA VAL A 131 -12.79 -15.28 2.60
C VAL A 131 -13.50 -14.24 3.48
N LEU A 132 -13.63 -13.00 3.01
CA LEU A 132 -14.33 -11.94 3.76
C LEU A 132 -15.84 -12.16 3.85
N SER A 133 -16.43 -12.84 2.86
CA SER A 133 -17.86 -13.17 2.87
C SER A 133 -18.25 -14.18 3.94
N GLU A 134 -17.33 -15.06 4.37
CA GLU A 134 -17.53 -15.98 5.49
C GLU A 134 -17.44 -15.30 6.87
N ARG A 135 -16.89 -14.08 6.92
CA ARG A 135 -16.71 -13.35 8.16
C ARG A 135 -17.93 -12.48 8.43
N THR A 136 -18.36 -12.43 9.69
CA THR A 136 -19.52 -11.64 10.10
C THR A 136 -19.10 -10.29 10.65
N ALA A 137 -19.73 -9.23 10.17
CA ALA A 137 -19.56 -7.90 10.75
C ALA A 137 -20.30 -7.81 12.09
N LYS A 138 -19.58 -7.49 13.17
CA LYS A 138 -20.17 -7.37 14.50
C LYS A 138 -20.89 -6.02 14.63
N TRP A 139 -22.16 -6.06 15.03
CA TRP A 139 -22.93 -4.88 15.40
C TRP A 139 -22.81 -4.65 16.92
N ASN A 140 -22.00 -3.66 17.32
CA ASN A 140 -21.78 -3.24 18.71
C ASN A 140 -22.39 -1.85 18.93
N PRO A 141 -23.73 -1.74 19.08
CA PRO A 141 -24.36 -0.44 19.26
C PRO A 141 -24.04 0.14 20.64
N ARG A 142 -23.96 1.47 20.71
CA ARG A 142 -23.86 2.16 22.00
C ARG A 142 -25.25 2.29 22.63
N PRO A 143 -25.44 1.88 23.91
CA PRO A 143 -26.76 1.92 24.55
C PRO A 143 -27.43 3.29 24.52
N GLU A 144 -26.66 4.35 24.70
CA GLU A 144 -27.13 5.74 24.66
C GLU A 144 -27.62 6.17 23.27
N VAL A 145 -27.06 5.58 22.20
CA VAL A 145 -27.51 5.84 20.83
C VAL A 145 -28.82 5.13 20.58
N VAL A 146 -28.94 3.85 20.94
CA VAL A 146 -30.18 3.07 20.75
C VAL A 146 -31.37 3.68 21.51
N ALA A 147 -31.11 4.26 22.68
CA ALA A 147 -32.12 4.94 23.48
C ALA A 147 -32.46 6.36 23.00
N SER A 148 -31.73 6.91 22.02
CA SER A 148 -31.88 8.30 21.59
C SER A 148 -33.05 8.52 20.62
N GLU A 149 -33.55 9.76 20.57
CA GLU A 149 -34.53 10.16 19.55
C GLU A 149 -33.96 10.09 18.13
N ALA A 150 -32.65 10.33 17.95
CA ALA A 150 -31.98 10.23 16.66
C ALA A 150 -32.09 8.82 16.07
N TYR A 151 -31.91 7.78 16.90
CA TYR A 151 -32.11 6.40 16.50
C TYR A 151 -33.57 6.12 16.10
N ALA A 152 -34.55 6.64 16.85
CA ALA A 152 -35.96 6.48 16.54
C ALA A 152 -36.36 7.17 15.22
N ARG A 153 -35.92 8.41 15.00
CA ARG A 153 -36.12 9.14 13.74
C ARG A 153 -35.42 8.44 12.58
N GLY A 154 -34.18 7.99 12.80
CA GLY A 154 -33.39 7.23 11.85
C GLY A 154 -34.10 5.97 11.39
N LYS A 155 -34.70 5.21 12.32
CA LYS A 155 -35.53 4.04 12.00
C LYS A 155 -36.68 4.41 11.06
N GLN A 156 -37.44 5.45 11.39
CA GLN A 156 -38.59 5.88 10.60
C GLN A 156 -38.18 6.24 9.16
N LYS A 157 -37.08 6.99 8.99
CA LYS A 157 -36.55 7.39 7.69
C LYS A 157 -36.01 6.21 6.89
N TYR A 158 -35.27 5.34 7.56
CA TYR A 158 -34.71 4.12 6.97
C TYR A 158 -35.82 3.17 6.49
N ASP A 159 -36.84 2.92 7.32
CA ASP A 159 -37.96 2.06 6.98
C ASP A 159 -38.74 2.59 5.76
N ALA A 160 -38.87 3.91 5.64
CA ALA A 160 -39.60 4.55 4.55
C ALA A 160 -38.88 4.53 3.21
N SER A 161 -37.54 4.48 3.19
CA SER A 161 -36.76 4.76 1.97
C SER A 161 -35.63 3.77 1.66
N CYS A 162 -35.09 3.06 2.66
CA CYS A 162 -33.88 2.24 2.49
C CYS A 162 -34.17 0.73 2.62
N LYS A 163 -35.10 0.37 3.52
CA LYS A 163 -35.38 -1.02 3.93
C LYS A 163 -35.72 -1.96 2.79
N MET A 164 -36.40 -1.47 1.75
CA MET A 164 -36.81 -2.29 0.59
C MET A 164 -35.62 -2.96 -0.12
N CYS A 165 -34.47 -2.29 -0.16
CA CYS A 165 -33.27 -2.80 -0.80
C CYS A 165 -32.24 -3.29 0.23
N HIS A 166 -32.02 -2.53 1.31
CA HIS A 166 -30.96 -2.82 2.29
C HIS A 166 -31.41 -3.74 3.44
N GLY A 167 -32.64 -4.26 3.42
CA GLY A 167 -33.16 -5.19 4.42
C GLY A 167 -33.50 -4.53 5.76
N GLU A 168 -33.91 -5.35 6.74
CA GLU A 168 -34.21 -4.86 8.09
C GLU A 168 -32.95 -4.28 8.75
N GLN A 169 -32.99 -3.00 9.15
CA GLN A 169 -31.85 -2.29 9.78
C GLN A 169 -30.53 -2.41 9.01
N GLY A 170 -30.57 -2.49 7.68
CA GLY A 170 -29.35 -2.58 6.86
C GLY A 170 -28.76 -3.99 6.77
N ALA A 171 -29.46 -5.03 7.19
CA ALA A 171 -29.00 -6.42 7.14
C ALA A 171 -29.43 -7.14 5.85
N SER A 172 -29.17 -6.53 4.68
CA SER A 172 -29.42 -7.15 3.38
C SER A 172 -28.63 -8.44 3.19
N THR A 173 -29.28 -9.45 2.62
CA THR A 173 -28.64 -10.67 2.10
C THR A 173 -28.66 -10.73 0.57
N ASN A 174 -29.16 -9.67 -0.09
CA ASN A 174 -29.22 -9.62 -1.54
C ASN A 174 -27.83 -9.24 -2.10
N PRO A 175 -27.25 -10.04 -3.02
CA PRO A 175 -25.96 -9.74 -3.64
C PRO A 175 -25.86 -8.35 -4.28
N ALA A 176 -26.98 -7.79 -4.75
CA ALA A 176 -27.01 -6.48 -5.36
C ALA A 176 -26.98 -5.32 -4.33
N TYR A 177 -27.37 -5.55 -3.08
CA TYR A 177 -27.54 -4.47 -2.10
C TYR A 177 -26.69 -4.73 -0.86
N PRO A 178 -25.69 -3.88 -0.58
CA PRO A 178 -24.75 -4.12 0.49
C PRO A 178 -25.42 -4.08 1.87
N PRO A 179 -24.91 -4.87 2.83
CA PRO A 179 -25.23 -4.67 4.24
C PRO A 179 -24.64 -3.33 4.73
N LEU A 180 -25.43 -2.63 5.54
CA LEU A 180 -25.07 -1.37 6.21
C LEU A 180 -24.99 -1.53 7.72
N LYS A 181 -25.57 -2.61 8.26
CA LYS A 181 -25.69 -2.83 9.70
C LYS A 181 -24.31 -2.90 10.36
N GLY A 182 -24.04 -1.99 11.29
CA GLY A 182 -22.79 -1.92 12.03
C GLY A 182 -21.56 -1.46 11.23
N GLN A 183 -21.76 -0.90 10.04
CA GLN A 183 -20.70 -0.22 9.29
C GLN A 183 -20.22 1.05 10.02
N MET A 184 -19.06 1.61 9.62
CA MET A 184 -18.52 2.83 10.21
C MET A 184 -19.45 4.04 9.97
N PRO A 185 -19.86 4.78 11.03
CA PRO A 185 -20.74 5.94 10.94
C PRO A 185 -20.33 6.98 9.91
N ALA A 186 -19.07 7.42 9.96
CA ALA A 186 -18.53 8.43 9.06
C ALA A 186 -18.48 7.91 7.61
N TYR A 187 -18.09 6.65 7.40
CA TYR A 187 -18.14 6.05 6.06
C TYR A 187 -19.55 6.08 5.47
N VAL A 188 -20.57 5.63 6.22
CA VAL A 188 -21.96 5.60 5.72
C VAL A 188 -22.45 7.02 5.39
N PHE A 189 -22.15 7.98 6.27
CA PHE A 189 -22.47 9.39 6.04
C PHE A 189 -21.80 9.92 4.77
N GLU A 190 -20.49 9.71 4.62
CA GLU A 190 -19.73 10.20 3.46
C GLU A 190 -20.15 9.52 2.15
N GLN A 191 -20.55 8.24 2.16
CA GLN A 191 -21.06 7.60 0.94
C GLN A 191 -22.39 8.21 0.49
N MET A 192 -23.30 8.53 1.42
CA MET A 192 -24.55 9.21 1.10
C MET A 192 -24.29 10.61 0.52
N THR A 193 -23.38 11.37 1.14
CA THR A 193 -22.90 12.66 0.63
C THR A 193 -22.28 12.53 -0.75
N ALA A 194 -21.43 11.54 -0.98
CA ALA A 194 -20.76 11.31 -2.27
C ALA A 194 -21.75 10.97 -3.40
N TYR A 195 -22.81 10.18 -3.12
CA TYR A 195 -23.88 9.94 -4.09
C TYR A 195 -24.70 11.20 -4.36
N ARG A 196 -25.07 11.96 -3.31
CA ARG A 196 -25.84 13.21 -3.43
C ARG A 196 -25.13 14.21 -4.35
N ASP A 197 -23.81 14.35 -4.15
CA ASP A 197 -22.97 15.36 -4.79
C ASP A 197 -22.35 14.88 -6.12
N GLY A 198 -22.64 13.64 -6.53
CA GLY A 198 -22.12 13.06 -7.77
C GLY A 198 -20.61 12.76 -7.74
N LYS A 199 -20.00 12.70 -6.54
CA LYS A 199 -18.61 12.29 -6.35
C LYS A 199 -18.44 10.77 -6.41
N ARG A 200 -19.53 10.02 -6.18
CA ARG A 200 -19.59 8.57 -6.39
C ARG A 200 -20.54 8.24 -7.52
N THR A 201 -20.01 7.67 -8.61
CA THR A 201 -20.75 7.43 -9.86
C THR A 201 -20.67 5.99 -10.35
N ASN A 202 -19.98 5.11 -9.63
CA ASN A 202 -19.78 3.72 -10.03
C ASN A 202 -21.07 2.87 -9.93
N ARG A 203 -21.23 1.92 -10.86
CA ARG A 203 -22.24 0.84 -10.82
C ARG A 203 -23.66 1.37 -10.56
N GLN A 204 -24.25 0.95 -9.43
CA GLN A 204 -25.62 1.28 -9.02
C GLN A 204 -25.74 2.66 -8.36
N ALA A 205 -24.71 3.53 -8.46
CA ALA A 205 -24.78 4.89 -7.95
C ALA A 205 -26.05 5.62 -8.42
N ALA A 206 -26.42 5.49 -9.70
CA ALA A 206 -27.63 6.10 -10.26
C ALA A 206 -28.92 5.69 -9.51
N THR A 207 -28.98 4.48 -8.96
CA THR A 207 -30.09 4.03 -8.11
C THR A 207 -30.08 4.71 -6.75
N MET A 208 -28.90 4.96 -6.16
CA MET A 208 -28.76 5.60 -4.85
C MET A 208 -28.95 7.13 -4.87
N VAL A 209 -28.63 7.80 -5.99
CA VAL A 209 -28.69 9.28 -6.08
C VAL A 209 -30.04 9.88 -5.63
N PRO A 210 -31.21 9.38 -6.08
CA PRO A 210 -32.49 9.95 -5.65
C PRO A 210 -32.73 9.84 -4.15
N PHE A 211 -32.35 8.71 -3.53
CA PHE A 211 -32.47 8.51 -2.09
C PHE A 211 -31.51 9.41 -1.32
N ALA A 212 -30.28 9.58 -1.81
CA ALA A 212 -29.33 10.51 -1.24
C ALA A 212 -29.86 11.95 -1.28
N LYS A 213 -30.37 12.41 -2.43
CA LYS A 213 -30.89 13.78 -2.58
C LYS A 213 -32.19 14.07 -1.82
N MET A 214 -32.95 13.04 -1.43
CA MET A 214 -34.20 13.20 -0.67
C MET A 214 -33.98 13.59 0.79
N HIS A 215 -32.84 13.24 1.36
CA HIS A 215 -32.55 13.35 2.79
C HIS A 215 -31.57 14.50 3.08
N SER A 216 -31.78 15.18 4.19
CA SER A 216 -30.84 16.19 4.72
C SER A 216 -29.64 15.52 5.39
N GLU A 217 -28.60 16.30 5.70
CA GLU A 217 -27.46 15.79 6.49
C GLU A 217 -27.87 15.36 7.90
N GLN A 218 -28.88 16.01 8.49
CA GLN A 218 -29.45 15.56 9.76
C GLN A 218 -30.17 14.21 9.60
N ASP A 219 -30.89 14.00 8.51
CA ASP A 219 -31.50 12.70 8.21
C ASP A 219 -30.42 11.63 8.00
N TYR A 220 -29.29 11.95 7.37
CA TYR A 220 -28.15 11.03 7.26
C TYR A 220 -27.62 10.65 8.65
N ALA A 221 -27.37 11.63 9.53
CA ALA A 221 -26.89 11.37 10.88
C ALA A 221 -27.85 10.49 11.69
N ASP A 222 -29.16 10.72 11.56
CA ASP A 222 -30.19 9.90 12.20
C ASP A 222 -30.23 8.47 11.62
N ILE A 223 -30.21 8.31 10.28
CA ILE A 223 -30.14 7.00 9.61
C ILE A 223 -28.88 6.24 10.02
N VAL A 224 -27.74 6.92 10.07
CA VAL A 224 -26.45 6.38 10.55
C VAL A 224 -26.59 5.87 11.98
N ALA A 225 -27.18 6.66 12.89
CA ALA A 225 -27.43 6.22 14.26
C ALA A 225 -28.24 4.92 14.31
N TYR A 226 -29.26 4.78 13.45
CA TYR A 226 -30.09 3.58 13.38
C TYR A 226 -29.35 2.33 12.83
N VAL A 227 -28.68 2.46 11.69
CA VAL A 227 -28.06 1.30 11.01
C VAL A 227 -26.74 0.88 11.67
N THR A 228 -25.96 1.83 12.16
CA THR A 228 -24.65 1.54 12.78
C THR A 228 -24.76 1.31 14.28
N GLY A 229 -25.77 1.91 14.94
CA GLY A 229 -25.85 1.95 16.40
C GLY A 229 -24.88 2.94 17.04
N MET A 230 -24.32 3.88 16.27
CA MET A 230 -23.36 4.88 16.71
C MET A 230 -23.72 6.26 16.12
N PHE A 231 -23.44 7.34 16.87
CA PHE A 231 -23.61 8.70 16.33
C PHE A 231 -22.55 8.99 15.26
N TYR A 232 -22.95 9.69 14.21
CA TYR A 232 -21.99 10.28 13.27
C TYR A 232 -21.13 11.31 13.99
N THR A 233 -19.81 11.20 13.81
CA THR A 233 -18.84 12.22 14.18
C THR A 233 -18.09 12.63 12.92
N PRO A 234 -18.13 13.92 12.52
CA PRO A 234 -17.36 14.40 11.38
C PRO A 234 -15.88 14.12 11.57
N ILE A 235 -15.21 13.66 10.51
CA ILE A 235 -13.77 13.51 10.54
C ILE A 235 -13.11 14.86 10.23
N GLU A 236 -12.34 15.39 11.18
CA GLU A 236 -11.60 16.64 11.01
C GLU A 236 -10.47 16.46 9.99
N ARG A 237 -10.54 17.19 8.86
CA ARG A 237 -9.38 17.36 8.01
C ARG A 237 -8.39 18.29 8.71
N ARG A 238 -7.18 17.79 8.93
CA ARG A 238 -6.07 18.56 9.51
C ARG A 238 -5.13 19.01 8.42
N GLU A 239 -4.71 20.26 8.50
CA GLU A 239 -3.59 20.77 7.71
C GLU A 239 -2.33 20.54 8.53
N TYR A 240 -1.32 19.93 7.90
CA TYR A 240 -0.02 19.70 8.50
C TYR A 240 1.05 20.37 7.65
N ILE A 241 2.26 20.47 8.18
CA ILE A 241 3.41 21.09 7.52
C ILE A 241 3.65 20.55 6.10
N THR A 242 3.73 21.45 5.13
CA THR A 242 3.92 21.12 3.69
C THR A 242 5.34 21.27 3.20
N GLY A 243 6.19 21.92 3.99
CA GLY A 243 7.50 22.40 3.56
C GLY A 243 7.43 23.68 2.73
N GLU A 244 6.29 24.08 2.18
CA GLU A 244 6.21 25.27 1.32
C GLU A 244 6.76 26.52 2.03
N GLY A 245 7.69 27.22 1.35
CA GLY A 245 8.40 28.37 1.91
C GLY A 245 9.67 28.03 2.72
N MET A 246 9.92 26.76 3.07
CA MET A 246 11.18 26.35 3.69
C MET A 246 12.32 26.38 2.66
N PRO A 247 13.49 26.97 3.00
CA PRO A 247 14.64 27.00 2.12
C PRO A 247 15.30 25.62 1.98
N PRO A 248 16.02 25.36 0.88
CA PRO A 248 16.78 24.13 0.73
C PRO A 248 17.91 24.06 1.75
N VAL A 249 18.26 22.86 2.17
CA VAL A 249 19.36 22.63 3.11
C VAL A 249 20.70 22.86 2.40
N ASP A 250 21.55 23.72 2.97
CA ASP A 250 22.86 24.01 2.40
C ASP A 250 23.80 22.81 2.49
N GLY A 251 24.52 22.51 1.40
CA GLY A 251 25.40 21.35 1.30
C GLY A 251 24.69 19.99 1.34
N PHE A 252 23.38 19.95 1.08
CA PHE A 252 22.61 18.73 0.95
C PHE A 252 23.20 17.79 -0.10
N LYS A 253 23.23 16.50 0.23
CA LYS A 253 23.46 15.39 -0.70
C LYS A 253 22.44 14.31 -0.41
N LEU A 254 21.83 13.76 -1.45
CA LEU A 254 20.92 12.62 -1.30
C LEU A 254 21.73 11.42 -0.79
N PRO A 255 21.41 10.84 0.38
CA PRO A 255 22.07 9.64 0.86
C PRO A 255 21.71 8.43 -0.02
N ASP A 256 22.65 7.51 -0.19
CA ASP A 256 22.38 6.22 -0.82
C ASP A 256 21.31 5.43 -0.02
N THR A 257 20.72 4.42 -0.63
CA THR A 257 19.67 3.59 0.00
C THR A 257 20.17 2.78 1.18
N GLY A 258 21.48 2.58 1.28
CA GLY A 258 22.13 1.66 2.23
C GLY A 258 22.26 0.24 1.71
N GLN A 259 21.69 -0.09 0.55
CA GLN A 259 21.91 -1.37 -0.10
C GLN A 259 23.32 -1.41 -0.67
N ILE A 260 24.11 -2.36 -0.17
CA ILE A 260 25.50 -2.61 -0.60
C ILE A 260 25.68 -4.07 -1.01
N GLN A 261 24.58 -4.84 -1.03
CA GLN A 261 24.55 -6.25 -1.38
C GLN A 261 24.10 -6.41 -2.83
N ASN A 262 24.62 -7.44 -3.49
CA ASN A 262 24.23 -7.81 -4.85
C ASN A 262 23.15 -8.90 -4.78
N PHE A 263 22.04 -8.70 -5.48
CA PHE A 263 20.91 -9.64 -5.52
C PHE A 263 20.69 -10.26 -6.90
N ILE A 264 21.28 -9.68 -7.95
CA ILE A 264 21.27 -10.26 -9.29
C ILE A 264 22.66 -10.32 -9.91
N ASP A 265 22.79 -11.10 -10.99
CA ASP A 265 24.04 -11.22 -11.76
C ASP A 265 24.27 -10.06 -12.75
N MET A 266 23.26 -9.24 -13.00
CA MET A 266 23.34 -8.11 -13.93
C MET A 266 23.79 -6.82 -13.22
N ASN A 267 24.61 -6.03 -13.91
CA ASN A 267 24.93 -4.67 -13.50
C ASN A 267 23.67 -3.79 -13.57
N GLY A 268 23.49 -2.90 -12.60
CA GLY A 268 22.42 -1.92 -12.60
C GLY A 268 21.69 -1.76 -11.27
N GLU A 269 22.09 -2.49 -10.22
CA GLU A 269 21.51 -2.38 -8.87
C GLU A 269 22.14 -1.24 -8.07
N ASP A 270 21.57 -0.95 -6.90
CA ASP A 270 22.07 0.07 -5.96
C ASP A 270 23.55 -0.11 -5.60
N SER A 271 23.99 -1.36 -5.42
CA SER A 271 25.36 -1.71 -5.04
C SER A 271 26.40 -1.37 -6.12
N ASP A 272 25.98 -1.20 -7.38
CA ASP A 272 26.85 -0.84 -8.50
C ASP A 272 27.12 0.68 -8.56
N TYR A 273 26.28 1.49 -7.88
CA TYR A 273 26.32 2.96 -7.95
C TYR A 273 26.45 3.67 -6.59
N PRO A 274 27.39 3.28 -5.70
CA PRO A 274 27.58 3.97 -4.43
C PRO A 274 28.10 5.40 -4.67
N GLN A 275 27.49 6.39 -4.03
CA GLN A 275 27.86 7.80 -4.18
C GLN A 275 27.99 8.50 -2.84
N ASN A 276 26.93 8.47 -2.04
CA ASN A 276 26.85 9.11 -0.74
C ASN A 276 26.42 8.08 0.33
N PRO A 277 27.31 7.17 0.76
CA PRO A 277 27.00 6.22 1.82
C PRO A 277 26.41 6.93 3.03
N MET A 278 25.38 6.33 3.64
CA MET A 278 24.73 6.92 4.80
C MET A 278 25.75 7.15 5.93
N SER A 279 25.78 8.38 6.45
CA SER A 279 26.80 8.82 7.39
C SER A 279 26.16 9.69 8.46
N TYR A 280 26.42 9.34 9.72
CA TYR A 280 25.76 9.96 10.87
C TYR A 280 26.78 10.37 11.93
N THR A 281 26.56 11.52 12.56
CA THR A 281 27.37 12.02 13.68
C THR A 281 26.49 12.22 14.90
N ILE A 282 26.75 11.43 15.94
CA ILE A 282 26.05 11.52 17.22
C ILE A 282 26.62 12.71 18.01
N SER A 283 25.73 13.55 18.54
CA SER A 283 26.10 14.66 19.42
C SER A 283 26.86 14.20 20.67
N LYS A 284 27.62 15.12 21.28
CA LYS A 284 28.34 14.84 22.54
C LYS A 284 27.40 14.43 23.68
N SER A 285 26.18 14.98 23.71
CA SER A 285 25.16 14.60 24.70
C SER A 285 24.56 13.21 24.42
N GLY A 286 24.73 12.70 23.20
CA GLY A 286 24.14 11.45 22.73
C GLY A 286 22.66 11.52 22.43
N LYS A 287 22.04 12.72 22.46
CA LYS A 287 20.58 12.93 22.33
C LYS A 287 20.11 13.22 20.91
N THR A 288 20.98 13.79 20.08
CA THR A 288 20.71 14.13 18.68
C THR A 288 21.71 13.45 17.75
N VAL A 289 21.32 13.32 16.49
CA VAL A 289 22.17 12.80 15.41
C VAL A 289 22.09 13.72 14.20
N ILE A 290 23.25 14.08 13.66
CA ILE A 290 23.37 14.83 12.41
C ILE A 290 23.53 13.82 11.28
N ASP A 291 22.70 13.92 10.25
CA ASP A 291 22.92 13.25 8.97
C ASP A 291 23.94 14.07 8.17
N ASN A 292 25.12 13.49 7.93
CA ASN A 292 26.23 14.17 7.28
C ASN A 292 25.99 14.43 5.79
N ASN A 293 25.02 13.75 5.17
CA ASN A 293 24.65 13.95 3.77
C ASN A 293 23.57 15.01 3.66
N THR A 294 22.46 14.87 4.40
CA THR A 294 21.33 15.81 4.30
C THR A 294 21.52 17.08 5.12
N LYS A 295 22.46 17.08 6.08
CA LYS A 295 22.69 18.13 7.09
C LYS A 295 21.52 18.35 8.06
N LEU A 296 20.51 17.49 8.02
CA LEU A 296 19.41 17.50 8.96
C LEU A 296 19.88 16.99 10.33
N VAL A 297 19.34 17.57 11.39
CA VAL A 297 19.55 17.12 12.77
C VAL A 297 18.29 16.44 13.26
N TRP A 298 18.43 15.22 13.73
CA TRP A 298 17.33 14.38 14.18
C TRP A 298 17.40 14.14 15.68
N GLU A 299 16.23 14.03 16.28
CA GLU A 299 16.09 13.41 17.59
C GLU A 299 16.63 11.97 17.48
N ARG A 300 17.48 11.56 18.42
CA ARG A 300 18.14 10.25 18.35
C ARG A 300 17.30 9.12 18.95
N ASP A 301 16.57 9.36 20.03
CA ASP A 301 15.65 8.40 20.66
C ASP A 301 14.23 8.78 20.25
N SER A 302 13.55 8.00 19.39
CA SER A 302 12.16 8.33 19.04
C SER A 302 11.25 8.25 20.27
N SER A 303 10.03 8.78 20.14
CA SER A 303 9.02 8.70 21.18
C SER A 303 8.90 7.27 21.73
N ARG A 304 8.79 7.13 23.06
CA ARG A 304 8.56 5.82 23.70
C ARG A 304 7.08 5.46 23.76
N LEU A 305 6.22 6.37 23.32
CA LEU A 305 4.79 6.23 23.24
C LEU A 305 4.36 6.34 21.79
N TRP A 306 3.36 5.55 21.44
CA TRP A 306 2.74 5.58 20.13
C TRP A 306 1.68 6.66 20.18
N MET A 307 1.75 7.59 19.24
CA MET A 307 0.94 8.80 19.21
C MET A 307 0.14 8.86 17.92
N THR A 308 -1.06 9.41 17.99
CA THR A 308 -1.78 9.87 16.79
C THR A 308 -0.98 10.94 16.06
N ALA A 309 -1.33 11.21 14.80
CA ALA A 309 -0.65 12.23 14.01
C ALA A 309 -0.67 13.62 14.71
N LYS A 310 -1.80 13.99 15.35
CA LYS A 310 -1.94 15.21 16.15
C LYS A 310 -1.04 15.24 17.38
N GLU A 311 -1.11 14.18 18.18
CA GLU A 311 -0.39 14.14 19.46
C GLU A 311 1.11 14.24 19.24
N GLY A 312 1.60 13.61 18.18
CA GLY A 312 3.00 13.73 17.87
C GLY A 312 3.37 15.10 17.30
N GLU A 313 2.55 15.74 16.46
CA GLU A 313 2.82 17.13 15.99
C GLU A 313 3.10 18.04 17.20
N ALA A 314 2.20 18.00 18.19
CA ALA A 314 2.40 18.71 19.46
C ALA A 314 3.67 18.27 20.21
N TYR A 315 4.00 16.97 20.19
CA TYR A 315 5.25 16.48 20.79
C TYR A 315 6.48 17.15 20.18
N CYS A 316 6.55 17.31 18.85
CA CYS A 316 7.71 17.95 18.23
C CYS A 316 7.72 19.46 18.43
N ASP A 317 6.57 20.12 18.36
CA ASP A 317 6.47 21.57 18.58
C ASP A 317 6.90 21.97 20.00
N ASP A 318 6.61 21.11 21.00
CA ASP A 318 6.97 21.33 22.41
C ASP A 318 8.37 20.78 22.76
N LEU A 319 9.06 20.11 21.83
CA LEU A 319 10.32 19.43 22.13
C LEU A 319 11.45 20.45 22.32
N VAL A 320 12.10 20.40 23.49
CA VAL A 320 13.37 21.08 23.75
C VAL A 320 14.46 20.05 24.00
N LEU A 321 15.39 19.90 23.06
CA LEU A 321 16.40 18.85 23.08
C LEU A 321 17.77 19.37 22.62
N ASP A 322 18.79 19.03 23.40
CA ASP A 322 20.22 19.32 23.09
C ASP A 322 20.54 20.81 22.83
N GLY A 323 19.75 21.71 23.46
CA GLY A 323 19.90 23.15 23.32
C GLY A 323 19.06 23.78 22.22
N TYR A 324 18.19 23.00 21.58
CA TYR A 324 17.32 23.42 20.48
C TYR A 324 15.84 23.30 20.84
N ASP A 325 15.03 24.23 20.36
CA ASP A 325 13.58 24.38 20.62
C ASP A 325 12.76 24.64 19.34
N ASP A 326 13.37 24.44 18.17
CA ASP A 326 12.80 24.60 16.82
C ASP A 326 12.58 23.24 16.13
N TRP A 327 12.34 22.21 16.93
CA TRP A 327 12.04 20.87 16.44
C TRP A 327 10.70 20.86 15.73
N ARG A 328 10.60 20.04 14.70
CA ARG A 328 9.37 19.87 13.94
C ARG A 328 9.18 18.44 13.51
N TYR A 329 7.96 18.17 13.03
CA TYR A 329 7.70 16.95 12.30
C TYR A 329 8.54 16.85 11.02
N PRO A 330 8.96 15.62 10.66
CA PRO A 330 9.70 15.41 9.44
C PRO A 330 8.79 15.44 8.22
N LEU A 331 9.34 15.98 7.14
CA LEU A 331 8.74 15.85 5.82
C LEU A 331 9.03 14.47 5.23
N MET A 332 8.21 14.02 4.29
CA MET A 332 8.29 12.67 3.74
C MET A 332 9.64 12.35 3.11
N LYS A 333 10.20 13.30 2.34
CA LYS A 333 11.52 13.14 1.73
C LYS A 333 12.65 13.10 2.77
N GLU A 334 12.52 13.85 3.86
CA GLU A 334 13.48 13.84 4.98
C GLU A 334 13.43 12.50 5.70
N LEU A 335 12.24 12.01 6.02
CA LEU A 335 12.09 10.74 6.73
C LEU A 335 12.56 9.57 5.87
N GLN A 336 12.37 9.62 4.55
CA GLN A 336 12.89 8.60 3.65
C GLN A 336 14.42 8.64 3.56
N SER A 337 15.05 9.81 3.76
CA SER A 337 16.51 9.93 3.65
C SER A 337 17.25 9.08 4.69
N ILE A 338 16.65 8.87 5.87
CA ILE A 338 17.22 8.07 6.96
C ILE A 338 16.84 6.58 6.91
N ALA A 339 15.96 6.17 5.99
CA ALA A 339 15.68 4.75 5.77
C ALA A 339 16.92 4.03 5.22
N ASP A 340 17.29 2.94 5.87
CA ASP A 340 18.39 2.04 5.47
C ASP A 340 17.81 0.76 4.90
N LEU A 341 17.67 0.72 3.57
CA LEU A 341 17.03 -0.38 2.85
C LEU A 341 17.94 -1.61 2.68
N GLY A 342 19.19 -1.51 3.12
CA GLY A 342 20.07 -2.68 3.28
C GLY A 342 20.00 -3.28 4.69
N GLU A 343 19.13 -2.76 5.56
CA GLU A 343 18.75 -3.33 6.85
C GLU A 343 17.28 -3.77 6.82
N PHE A 344 16.90 -4.69 7.72
CA PHE A 344 15.54 -5.21 7.79
C PHE A 344 15.07 -5.37 9.23
N ARG A 345 13.88 -4.85 9.53
CA ARG A 345 13.22 -4.95 10.86
C ARG A 345 14.16 -4.55 12.02
N PRO A 346 14.56 -3.26 12.12
CA PRO A 346 14.12 -2.15 11.28
C PRO A 346 15.12 -1.75 10.16
N ALA A 347 14.60 -1.23 9.05
CA ALA A 347 15.28 -0.61 7.92
C ALA A 347 15.79 0.81 8.27
N ILE A 348 16.63 0.90 9.30
CA ILE A 348 17.27 2.13 9.78
C ILE A 348 18.56 1.79 10.50
N ASN A 349 19.54 2.69 10.46
CA ASN A 349 20.77 2.52 11.25
C ASN A 349 20.47 2.61 12.75
N THR A 350 20.39 1.45 13.42
CA THR A 350 20.04 1.37 14.86
C THR A 350 21.15 1.81 15.81
N GLU A 351 22.38 2.06 15.33
CA GLU A 351 23.43 2.71 16.14
C GLU A 351 23.21 4.23 16.20
N ALA A 352 22.78 4.79 15.06
CA ALA A 352 22.47 6.21 14.91
C ALA A 352 21.09 6.56 15.49
N PHE A 353 20.05 5.77 15.21
CA PHE A 353 18.66 6.04 15.58
C PHE A 353 18.12 4.97 16.53
N LEU A 354 17.88 5.36 17.78
CA LEU A 354 17.44 4.48 18.85
C LEU A 354 15.92 4.36 18.90
N ASN A 355 15.45 3.31 19.61
CA ASN A 355 14.04 3.04 19.89
C ASN A 355 13.15 2.82 18.67
N MET A 356 13.64 2.01 17.74
CA MET A 356 12.90 1.55 16.56
C MET A 356 12.56 0.05 16.69
N PRO A 357 11.34 -0.30 17.16
CA PRO A 357 10.89 -1.68 17.30
C PRO A 357 10.95 -2.45 15.98
N ARG A 358 11.29 -3.74 16.04
CA ARG A 358 11.50 -4.53 14.82
C ARG A 358 10.25 -4.75 13.96
N LEU A 359 9.07 -4.87 14.57
CA LEU A 359 7.85 -5.31 13.88
C LEU A 359 6.80 -4.22 13.67
N SER A 360 6.82 -3.13 14.45
CA SER A 360 5.79 -2.09 14.43
C SER A 360 6.41 -0.71 14.67
N SER A 361 7.30 -0.30 13.76
CA SER A 361 8.07 0.95 13.83
C SER A 361 7.76 1.89 12.67
N GLY A 362 6.49 2.28 12.53
CA GLY A 362 6.17 3.41 11.66
C GLY A 362 6.52 4.74 12.34
N VAL A 363 6.99 5.73 11.58
CA VAL A 363 7.10 7.13 12.01
C VAL A 363 6.28 7.99 11.06
N TRP A 364 5.46 8.88 11.63
CA TRP A 364 4.65 9.83 10.86
C TRP A 364 5.54 10.81 10.06
N GLY A 365 5.08 11.21 8.86
CA GLY A 365 5.69 12.23 8.02
C GLY A 365 4.64 13.00 7.20
N PHE A 366 5.02 14.18 6.70
CA PHE A 366 4.10 15.13 6.01
C PHE A 366 4.72 15.72 4.72
N PRO A 367 3.98 16.43 3.84
CA PRO A 367 2.54 16.80 3.86
C PRO A 367 1.60 15.61 3.83
N VAL A 368 0.30 15.88 4.05
CA VAL A 368 -0.83 14.94 4.23
C VAL A 368 -1.19 14.20 2.95
N SER A 369 -1.77 13.01 3.13
CA SER A 369 -2.56 12.33 2.10
C SER A 369 -3.71 13.24 1.59
N ASP A 370 -4.11 13.06 0.33
CA ASP A 370 -5.35 13.64 -0.23
C ASP A 370 -6.64 13.04 0.37
N HIS A 371 -6.51 12.03 1.24
CA HIS A 371 -7.60 11.52 2.06
C HIS A 371 -7.70 12.32 3.37
N PRO A 372 -8.86 12.91 3.72
CA PRO A 372 -8.99 13.86 4.84
C PRO A 372 -8.67 13.29 6.24
N ASP A 373 -8.63 11.96 6.38
CA ASP A 373 -8.38 11.26 7.64
C ASP A 373 -7.09 10.43 7.62
N HIS A 374 -6.24 10.55 6.59
CA HIS A 374 -4.94 9.86 6.52
C HIS A 374 -3.77 10.83 6.64
N ALA A 375 -2.69 10.38 7.25
CA ALA A 375 -1.38 11.02 7.23
C ALA A 375 -0.36 10.04 6.63
N TRP A 376 0.72 10.55 6.06
CA TRP A 376 1.79 9.69 5.57
C TRP A 376 2.65 9.18 6.72
N HIS A 377 3.20 7.99 6.54
CA HIS A 377 4.26 7.50 7.40
C HIS A 377 5.26 6.70 6.60
N ILE A 378 6.42 6.48 7.20
CA ILE A 378 7.40 5.50 6.72
C ILE A 378 7.40 4.33 7.67
N GLY A 379 7.13 3.15 7.16
CA GLY A 379 7.17 1.91 7.91
C GLY A 379 8.59 1.39 7.96
N PHE A 380 9.31 1.62 9.06
CA PHE A 380 10.68 1.13 9.22
C PHE A 380 10.82 -0.40 9.40
N PRO A 381 9.82 -1.29 9.38
CA PRO A 381 10.11 -2.70 9.15
C PRO A 381 10.90 -2.96 7.86
N GLU A 382 10.64 -2.17 6.81
CA GLU A 382 11.24 -2.34 5.47
C GLU A 382 11.48 -1.02 4.72
N GLY A 383 10.92 0.12 5.17
CA GLY A 383 11.10 1.43 4.55
C GLY A 383 10.00 1.84 3.57
N HIS A 384 8.82 1.21 3.61
CA HIS A 384 7.71 1.56 2.72
C HIS A 384 7.11 2.93 3.05
N ILE A 385 6.56 3.58 2.03
CA ILE A 385 5.84 4.85 2.14
C ILE A 385 4.36 4.58 1.89
N MET A 386 3.53 4.79 2.91
CA MET A 386 2.08 4.60 2.80
C MET A 386 1.30 5.63 3.61
N GLY A 387 0.11 5.96 3.13
CA GLY A 387 -0.88 6.70 3.91
C GLY A 387 -1.52 5.79 4.94
N GLN A 388 -1.75 6.30 6.15
CA GLN A 388 -2.44 5.58 7.23
C GLN A 388 -3.43 6.52 7.91
N HIS A 389 -4.56 5.95 8.34
CA HIS A 389 -5.54 6.65 9.16
C HIS A 389 -4.92 7.37 10.37
N THR A 390 -5.23 8.65 10.53
CA THR A 390 -4.70 9.57 11.56
C THR A 390 -5.08 9.19 12.99
N ALA A 391 -6.15 8.42 13.20
CA ALA A 391 -6.48 7.84 14.51
C ALA A 391 -5.66 6.60 14.86
N SER A 392 -4.84 6.08 13.93
CA SER A 392 -3.83 5.09 14.27
C SER A 392 -2.73 5.76 15.10
N THR A 393 -1.94 4.96 15.81
CA THR A 393 -0.81 5.48 16.57
C THR A 393 0.51 4.95 16.01
N LYS A 394 1.51 5.82 15.87
CA LYS A 394 2.87 5.48 15.39
C LYS A 394 3.91 6.11 16.32
N LEU A 395 5.17 5.76 16.14
CA LEU A 395 6.27 6.48 16.78
C LEU A 395 6.43 7.87 16.17
N VAL A 396 7.06 8.75 16.92
CA VAL A 396 7.36 10.12 16.52
C VAL A 396 8.86 10.31 16.61
N ARG A 397 9.45 10.97 15.62
CA ARG A 397 10.84 11.40 15.64
C ARG A 397 10.92 12.78 15.03
N CYS A 398 11.40 13.73 15.80
CA CYS A 398 11.47 15.11 15.33
C CYS A 398 12.76 15.36 14.55
N VAL A 399 12.67 16.31 13.62
CA VAL A 399 13.80 16.80 12.83
C VAL A 399 13.88 18.31 12.96
N ARG A 400 15.08 18.85 12.75
CA ARG A 400 15.31 20.29 12.56
C ARG A 400 16.43 20.49 11.54
N ALA A 401 16.53 21.71 11.05
CA ALA A 401 17.67 22.20 10.30
C ALA A 401 17.87 23.69 10.58
N ASP A 402 19.10 24.17 10.41
CA ASP A 402 19.39 25.59 10.61
C ASP A 402 18.61 26.46 9.61
N ASN A 403 18.25 27.66 10.04
CA ASN A 403 17.47 28.63 9.26
C ASN A 403 16.08 28.13 8.79
N GLY A 404 15.51 27.12 9.47
CA GLY A 404 14.22 26.54 9.10
C GLY A 404 14.25 25.78 7.77
N ALA A 405 15.44 25.35 7.33
CA ALA A 405 15.59 24.62 6.08
C ALA A 405 14.92 23.23 6.15
N ALA A 406 14.65 22.68 4.97
CA ALA A 406 14.07 21.35 4.86
C ALA A 406 14.40 20.70 3.51
N TYR A 407 14.37 19.38 3.46
CA TYR A 407 14.37 18.66 2.19
C TYR A 407 12.92 18.38 1.75
N HIS A 408 12.43 19.23 0.86
CA HIS A 408 11.12 19.08 0.20
C HIS A 408 11.10 19.75 -1.16
N ASN A 409 11.84 20.88 -1.28
CA ASN A 409 11.86 21.72 -2.47
C ASN A 409 12.20 20.89 -3.71
N MET A 410 11.59 21.28 -4.81
CA MET A 410 11.95 20.79 -6.12
C MET A 410 12.54 21.95 -6.91
N SER A 411 13.61 21.67 -7.64
CA SER A 411 14.25 22.66 -8.49
C SER A 411 14.72 21.94 -9.74
N TYR A 412 14.14 22.31 -10.88
CA TYR A 412 14.35 21.64 -12.14
C TYR A 412 14.79 22.62 -13.21
N VAL A 413 15.53 22.11 -14.20
CA VAL A 413 15.85 22.80 -15.44
C VAL A 413 15.53 21.86 -16.59
N ASP A 414 14.64 22.29 -17.49
CA ASP A 414 14.47 21.64 -18.79
C ASP A 414 15.70 21.94 -19.65
N ASN A 415 16.38 20.89 -20.11
CA ASN A 415 17.59 21.02 -20.92
C ASN A 415 17.27 21.22 -22.43
N GLY A 416 16.00 21.19 -22.83
CA GLY A 416 15.54 21.43 -24.21
C GLY A 416 15.83 20.28 -25.19
N ASN A 417 16.33 19.15 -24.70
CA ASN A 417 16.69 17.96 -25.48
C ASN A 417 15.92 16.70 -25.06
N GLY A 418 14.82 16.87 -24.30
CA GLY A 418 14.04 15.77 -23.74
C GLY A 418 14.58 15.25 -22.39
N THR A 419 15.47 15.98 -21.74
CA THR A 419 15.96 15.67 -20.38
C THR A 419 15.71 16.82 -19.42
N VAL A 420 15.60 16.48 -18.12
CA VAL A 420 15.41 17.44 -17.03
C VAL A 420 16.55 17.27 -16.03
N THR A 421 17.15 18.38 -15.62
CA THR A 421 18.13 18.38 -14.53
C THR A 421 17.45 18.75 -13.22
N GLU A 422 17.43 17.85 -12.25
CA GLU A 422 17.07 18.11 -10.86
C GLU A 422 18.26 18.71 -10.11
N LYS A 423 18.13 19.96 -9.67
CA LYS A 423 19.21 20.75 -9.08
C LYS A 423 19.50 20.42 -7.62
N ILE A 424 18.55 19.82 -6.89
CA ILE A 424 18.73 19.49 -5.47
C ILE A 424 19.64 18.27 -5.29
N THR A 425 19.47 17.26 -6.13
CA THR A 425 20.23 16.00 -6.10
C THR A 425 21.38 15.98 -7.11
N ASP A 426 21.44 16.96 -8.01
CA ASP A 426 22.34 17.04 -9.16
C ASP A 426 22.24 15.79 -10.03
N ARG A 427 21.03 15.56 -10.56
CA ARG A 427 20.68 14.40 -11.39
C ARG A 427 20.02 14.83 -12.68
N MET A 428 20.28 14.10 -13.75
CA MET A 428 19.60 14.29 -15.02
C MET A 428 18.66 13.12 -15.30
N TRP A 429 17.44 13.44 -15.66
CA TRP A 429 16.33 12.51 -15.83
C TRP A 429 15.83 12.53 -17.28
N GLN A 430 15.34 11.39 -17.76
CA GLN A 430 14.45 11.41 -18.92
C GLN A 430 13.22 12.27 -18.61
N GLN A 431 12.88 13.22 -19.48
CA GLN A 431 11.68 14.05 -19.35
C GLN A 431 10.42 13.24 -19.68
N ASN A 432 10.47 12.49 -20.78
CA ASN A 432 9.43 11.59 -21.25
C ASN A 432 9.92 10.15 -21.24
N ILE A 433 9.03 9.21 -20.94
CA ILE A 433 9.30 7.77 -21.01
C ILE A 433 8.80 7.17 -22.32
N ASP A 434 9.03 5.87 -22.53
CA ASP A 434 8.56 5.15 -23.72
C ASP A 434 7.19 4.47 -23.56
N TYR A 435 6.59 4.60 -22.38
CA TYR A 435 5.28 4.04 -22.00
C TYR A 435 5.16 2.52 -22.15
N LYS A 436 6.30 1.81 -22.23
CA LYS A 436 6.32 0.35 -22.22
C LYS A 436 6.54 -0.13 -20.79
N ARG A 437 5.62 -0.96 -20.32
CA ARG A 437 5.77 -1.66 -19.05
C ARG A 437 6.70 -2.86 -19.24
N ARG A 438 7.52 -3.12 -18.23
CA ARG A 438 8.57 -4.14 -18.23
C ARG A 438 8.65 -4.78 -16.85
N ASN A 439 9.07 -6.03 -16.78
CA ASN A 439 9.48 -6.60 -15.50
C ASN A 439 10.72 -5.85 -14.97
N TRP A 440 11.12 -6.16 -13.74
CA TRP A 440 12.18 -5.43 -13.06
C TRP A 440 13.55 -5.57 -13.76
N LEU A 441 13.92 -6.79 -14.21
CA LEU A 441 15.19 -7.05 -14.89
C LEU A 441 15.27 -6.36 -16.25
N ASP A 442 14.20 -6.47 -17.06
CA ASP A 442 14.11 -5.83 -18.37
C ASP A 442 14.15 -4.29 -18.24
N SER A 443 13.71 -3.73 -17.11
CA SER A 443 13.77 -2.29 -16.83
C SER A 443 15.18 -1.81 -16.55
N ILE A 444 15.97 -2.61 -15.82
CA ILE A 444 17.40 -2.37 -15.62
C ILE A 444 18.10 -2.42 -16.98
N GLU A 445 17.93 -3.51 -17.74
CA GLU A 445 18.56 -3.69 -19.04
C GLU A 445 18.17 -2.57 -20.03
N TYR A 446 16.91 -2.13 -20.01
CA TYR A 446 16.45 -1.01 -20.82
C TYR A 446 17.22 0.27 -20.54
N CYS A 447 17.39 0.65 -19.26
CA CYS A 447 18.07 1.88 -18.92
C CYS A 447 19.58 1.81 -19.17
N GLU A 448 20.23 0.68 -18.85
CA GLU A 448 21.67 0.48 -19.07
C GLU A 448 22.05 0.51 -20.57
N ASN A 449 21.13 0.15 -21.47
CA ASN A 449 21.36 0.18 -22.92
C ASN A 449 20.75 1.40 -23.61
N LEU A 450 20.23 2.37 -22.86
CA LEU A 450 19.57 3.53 -23.44
C LEU A 450 20.61 4.50 -24.04
N ASP A 451 20.52 4.73 -25.34
CA ASP A 451 21.15 5.87 -26.01
C ASP A 451 20.09 6.96 -26.22
N TYR A 452 20.17 8.02 -25.41
CA TYR A 452 19.17 9.08 -25.39
C TYR A 452 19.78 10.45 -25.10
N ALA A 453 19.33 11.45 -25.86
CA ALA A 453 19.78 12.83 -25.77
C ALA A 453 21.31 13.03 -25.89
N GLY A 454 22.01 12.10 -26.55
CA GLY A 454 23.47 12.13 -26.73
C GLY A 454 24.26 11.48 -25.58
N TYR A 455 23.58 10.77 -24.68
CA TYR A 455 24.17 10.09 -23.52
C TYR A 455 23.87 8.59 -23.56
N GLN A 456 24.83 7.79 -23.08
CA GLN A 456 24.79 6.31 -23.04
C GLN A 456 25.07 5.75 -21.63
N ASP A 457 25.16 6.61 -20.62
CA ASP A 457 25.42 6.31 -19.21
C ASP A 457 24.13 6.39 -18.37
N TRP A 458 22.99 6.06 -19.00
CA TRP A 458 21.71 5.99 -18.33
C TRP A 458 21.62 4.72 -17.49
N ARG A 459 20.88 4.81 -16.39
CA ARG A 459 20.59 3.67 -15.50
C ARG A 459 19.21 3.78 -14.90
N LEU A 460 18.74 2.69 -14.31
CA LEU A 460 17.53 2.72 -13.51
C LEU A 460 17.84 3.47 -12.19
N PRO A 461 16.97 4.40 -11.74
CA PRO A 461 17.15 5.13 -10.49
C PRO A 461 16.90 4.22 -9.29
N ASN A 462 17.62 4.45 -8.18
CA ASN A 462 17.27 3.80 -6.92
C ASN A 462 15.98 4.41 -6.32
N ILE A 463 15.40 3.76 -5.31
CA ILE A 463 14.11 4.21 -4.77
C ILE A 463 14.19 5.60 -4.11
N LYS A 464 15.32 5.99 -3.50
CA LYS A 464 15.49 7.34 -2.94
C LYS A 464 15.56 8.40 -4.04
N GLU A 465 16.15 8.07 -5.19
CA GLU A 465 16.15 8.93 -6.37
C GLU A 465 14.74 9.07 -6.97
N LEU A 466 13.95 7.99 -7.09
CA LEU A 466 12.55 8.13 -7.52
C LEU A 466 11.72 8.98 -6.54
N VAL A 467 11.91 8.80 -5.23
CA VAL A 467 11.24 9.63 -4.21
C VAL A 467 11.65 11.10 -4.30
N SER A 468 12.87 11.41 -4.75
CA SER A 468 13.36 12.80 -4.86
C SER A 468 12.53 13.66 -5.80
N ILE A 469 11.97 13.07 -6.86
CA ILE A 469 11.11 13.77 -7.83
C ILE A 469 9.62 13.72 -7.50
N VAL A 470 9.22 13.03 -6.42
CA VAL A 470 7.82 13.04 -5.94
C VAL A 470 7.48 14.43 -5.39
N ASN A 471 6.32 14.96 -5.78
CA ASN A 471 5.74 16.15 -5.18
C ASN A 471 4.65 15.75 -4.18
N TYR A 472 5.00 15.65 -2.89
CA TYR A 472 4.03 15.28 -1.85
C TYR A 472 2.96 16.36 -1.57
N ASN A 473 3.09 17.58 -2.12
CA ASN A 473 2.04 18.60 -2.07
C ASN A 473 1.01 18.47 -3.21
N LYS A 474 1.18 17.50 -4.12
CA LYS A 474 0.26 17.20 -5.22
C LYS A 474 -0.19 15.75 -5.15
N THR A 475 -1.39 15.47 -5.64
CA THR A 475 -1.86 14.10 -5.91
C THR A 475 -2.51 14.01 -7.28
N SER A 476 -2.34 12.85 -7.91
CA SER A 476 -2.92 12.46 -9.20
C SER A 476 -2.66 13.47 -10.34
N PRO A 477 -1.38 13.74 -10.73
CA PRO A 477 -0.16 13.07 -10.27
C PRO A 477 0.60 13.82 -9.16
N ALA A 478 1.27 13.05 -8.29
CA ALA A 478 2.23 13.50 -7.29
C ALA A 478 3.63 13.74 -7.89
N ILE A 479 3.72 14.46 -9.00
CA ILE A 479 4.97 14.87 -9.66
C ILE A 479 4.78 16.24 -10.32
N ASP A 480 5.87 16.94 -10.64
CA ASP A 480 5.78 18.22 -11.35
C ASP A 480 5.59 18.01 -12.87
N GLU A 481 4.35 18.15 -13.35
CA GLU A 481 3.99 17.92 -14.75
C GLU A 481 4.59 18.94 -15.73
N GLU A 482 5.06 20.10 -15.26
CA GLU A 482 5.80 21.04 -16.12
C GLU A 482 7.11 20.40 -16.62
N PHE A 483 7.76 19.62 -15.75
CA PHE A 483 9.04 18.97 -16.04
C PHE A 483 8.87 17.49 -16.38
N PHE A 484 7.84 16.81 -15.91
CA PHE A 484 7.60 15.39 -16.17
C PHE A 484 6.19 15.18 -16.75
N PRO A 485 5.92 15.72 -17.95
CA PRO A 485 4.59 15.69 -18.54
C PRO A 485 4.14 14.26 -18.83
N ASN A 486 2.82 14.04 -18.81
CA ASN A 486 2.17 12.77 -19.14
C ASN A 486 2.65 11.57 -18.31
N THR A 487 3.18 11.79 -17.09
CA THR A 487 3.58 10.70 -16.20
C THR A 487 2.38 9.80 -15.87
N PRO A 488 2.41 8.50 -16.21
CA PRO A 488 1.32 7.59 -15.85
C PRO A 488 1.11 7.53 -14.33
N ILE A 489 -0.14 7.71 -13.91
CA ILE A 489 -0.58 7.52 -12.53
C ILE A 489 -1.14 6.11 -12.28
N LYS A 490 -1.49 5.39 -13.36
CA LYS A 490 -1.90 3.99 -13.32
C LYS A 490 -0.64 3.16 -13.31
N TYR A 491 -0.48 2.29 -12.31
CA TYR A 491 0.73 1.50 -12.05
C TYR A 491 1.93 2.31 -11.53
N PHE A 492 3.02 1.59 -11.28
CA PHE A 492 4.23 2.08 -10.62
C PHE A 492 5.39 2.24 -11.62
N PHE A 493 6.50 2.78 -11.12
CA PHE A 493 7.79 2.84 -11.77
C PHE A 493 8.81 1.99 -11.03
N TRP A 494 9.56 1.16 -11.74
CA TRP A 494 10.61 0.35 -11.13
C TRP A 494 11.79 1.21 -10.69
N SER A 495 12.32 0.91 -9.49
CA SER A 495 13.64 1.36 -9.04
C SER A 495 14.69 0.25 -9.23
N SER A 496 15.99 0.59 -9.18
CA SER A 496 17.10 -0.37 -9.10
C SER A 496 17.23 -1.05 -7.73
N SER A 497 16.44 -0.63 -6.74
CA SER A 497 16.56 -1.14 -5.37
C SER A 497 15.79 -2.44 -5.22
N SER A 498 16.47 -3.50 -4.78
CA SER A 498 15.82 -4.75 -4.44
C SER A 498 14.98 -4.58 -3.17
N ASP A 499 13.79 -5.18 -3.11
CA ASP A 499 13.01 -5.28 -1.88
C ASP A 499 13.06 -6.71 -1.39
N LEU A 500 13.43 -6.93 -0.12
CA LEU A 500 13.52 -8.27 0.43
C LEU A 500 12.43 -8.45 1.46
N PRO A 501 11.21 -8.81 1.02
CA PRO A 501 10.18 -9.18 1.95
C PRO A 501 10.64 -10.44 2.69
N GLY A 502 10.62 -10.39 4.02
CA GLY A 502 10.63 -11.63 4.77
C GLY A 502 9.42 -12.47 4.36
N PRO A 503 9.56 -13.76 4.02
CA PRO A 503 8.42 -14.60 3.62
C PRO A 503 7.38 -14.78 4.75
N THR A 504 7.66 -14.31 5.97
CA THR A 504 6.75 -14.32 7.11
C THR A 504 7.05 -13.18 8.09
N LEU A 505 6.08 -12.84 8.95
CA LEU A 505 6.28 -12.05 10.17
C LEU A 505 7.33 -12.67 11.14
N PHE A 506 7.83 -13.89 10.87
CA PHE A 506 8.68 -14.67 11.78
C PHE A 506 9.98 -15.22 11.17
N VAL A 507 10.40 -14.80 9.97
CA VAL A 507 11.69 -15.19 9.41
C VAL A 507 12.46 -13.95 8.94
N ARG A 508 13.77 -13.98 9.18
CA ARG A 508 14.73 -12.96 8.80
C ARG A 508 15.23 -13.25 7.37
N PRO A 509 14.92 -12.41 6.36
CA PRO A 509 15.41 -12.59 4.99
C PRO A 509 16.86 -12.12 4.82
N LEU A 510 17.29 -11.06 5.53
CA LEU A 510 18.66 -10.54 5.44
C LEU A 510 19.52 -10.94 6.64
N PRO A 511 20.72 -11.51 6.45
CA PRO A 511 21.75 -11.56 7.48
C PRO A 511 21.98 -10.15 8.06
N PRO A 512 22.24 -10.00 9.37
CA PRO A 512 22.62 -8.70 9.91
C PRO A 512 23.86 -8.18 9.19
N ARG A 513 23.85 -6.89 8.83
CA ARG A 513 25.07 -6.22 8.41
C ARG A 513 26.11 -6.31 9.53
N LYS A 514 27.35 -6.63 9.19
CA LYS A 514 28.49 -6.66 10.14
C LYS A 514 29.48 -5.58 9.74
N LYS A 515 30.22 -5.06 10.72
CA LYS A 515 31.23 -4.02 10.48
C LYS A 515 32.37 -4.49 9.57
N ASP A 516 32.60 -5.80 9.52
CA ASP A 516 33.67 -6.49 8.80
C ASP A 516 33.11 -7.48 7.75
N GLN A 517 32.11 -7.07 6.96
CA GLN A 517 31.61 -7.91 5.88
C GLN A 517 32.63 -8.04 4.73
N SER A 518 33.07 -9.27 4.46
CA SER A 518 33.78 -9.63 3.23
C SER A 518 32.87 -9.51 2.01
N PRO A 519 33.44 -9.32 0.81
CA PRO A 519 32.67 -9.26 -0.44
C PRO A 519 31.72 -10.46 -0.63
N GLU A 520 32.11 -11.66 -0.20
CA GLU A 520 31.29 -12.87 -0.31
C GLU A 520 30.03 -12.81 0.59
N MET A 521 30.08 -12.09 1.71
CA MET A 521 28.90 -11.88 2.58
C MET A 521 27.96 -10.80 2.06
N LEU A 522 28.40 -10.00 1.09
CA LEU A 522 27.57 -9.01 0.40
C LEU A 522 26.91 -9.60 -0.86
N ASP A 523 27.34 -10.79 -1.29
CA ASP A 523 26.77 -11.50 -2.42
C ASP A 523 25.56 -12.34 -1.98
N LEU A 524 24.35 -11.85 -2.28
CA LEU A 524 23.08 -12.49 -1.95
C LEU A 524 22.31 -12.93 -3.19
N ARG A 525 22.97 -13.06 -4.35
CA ARG A 525 22.35 -13.43 -5.63
C ARG A 525 21.64 -14.79 -5.61
N GLN A 526 21.99 -15.66 -4.66
CA GLN A 526 21.36 -16.97 -4.47
C GLN A 526 20.26 -16.98 -3.40
N ASP A 527 20.13 -15.92 -2.60
CA ASP A 527 19.15 -15.78 -1.52
C ASP A 527 17.99 -14.88 -2.01
N THR A 528 17.19 -15.43 -2.92
CA THR A 528 16.33 -14.65 -3.83
C THR A 528 14.98 -14.32 -3.21
N GLY A 529 14.89 -13.16 -2.57
CA GLY A 529 13.64 -12.43 -2.53
C GLY A 529 13.25 -12.01 -3.96
N ASN A 530 12.03 -12.34 -4.40
CA ASN A 530 11.57 -11.98 -5.74
C ASN A 530 10.87 -10.60 -5.77
N LYS A 531 11.32 -9.63 -4.98
CA LYS A 531 10.71 -8.30 -4.97
C LYS A 531 11.70 -7.17 -5.25
N GLY A 532 11.21 -6.13 -5.89
CA GLY A 532 11.89 -4.86 -6.11
C GLY A 532 11.06 -3.72 -5.52
N TRP A 533 11.70 -2.62 -5.18
CA TRP A 533 10.99 -1.39 -4.83
C TRP A 533 10.43 -0.73 -6.08
N ALA A 534 9.18 -0.29 -6.00
CA ALA A 534 8.52 0.49 -7.04
C ALA A 534 7.89 1.76 -6.44
N GLN A 535 7.89 2.83 -7.23
CA GLN A 535 7.36 4.15 -6.86
C GLN A 535 6.10 4.47 -7.67
N GLY A 536 5.00 4.81 -6.98
CA GLY A 536 3.77 5.30 -7.58
C GLY A 536 3.73 6.82 -7.58
N TYR A 537 3.30 7.43 -8.69
CA TYR A 537 3.08 8.87 -8.79
C TYR A 537 1.62 9.25 -8.72
N GLN A 538 0.74 8.33 -8.34
CA GLN A 538 -0.64 8.69 -8.03
C GLN A 538 -0.71 9.53 -6.75
N ILE A 539 -0.13 9.05 -5.65
CA ILE A 539 -0.01 9.83 -4.42
C ILE A 539 1.41 9.91 -3.86
N GLY A 540 2.38 9.23 -4.48
CA GLY A 540 3.76 9.23 -4.01
C GLY A 540 4.14 8.04 -3.14
N SER A 541 3.38 6.93 -3.19
CA SER A 541 3.69 5.72 -2.41
C SER A 541 4.87 4.93 -2.96
N GLY A 542 5.58 4.24 -2.06
CA GLY A 542 6.70 3.38 -2.38
C GLY A 542 6.48 2.01 -1.76
N LEU A 543 6.40 0.97 -2.58
CA LEU A 543 6.03 -0.38 -2.14
C LEU A 543 6.95 -1.45 -2.76
N GLY A 544 7.11 -2.54 -2.00
CA GLY A 544 7.78 -3.75 -2.44
C GLY A 544 6.89 -4.63 -3.32
N MET A 545 7.27 -4.79 -4.59
CA MET A 545 6.47 -5.44 -5.64
C MET A 545 7.19 -6.67 -6.21
N SER A 546 6.43 -7.67 -6.67
CA SER A 546 7.02 -8.85 -7.33
C SER A 546 7.78 -8.43 -8.59
N LYS A 547 9.03 -8.86 -8.75
CA LYS A 547 9.90 -8.48 -9.88
C LYS A 547 9.32 -8.91 -11.25
N ASP A 548 8.40 -9.86 -11.26
CA ASP A 548 7.70 -10.34 -12.47
C ASP A 548 6.61 -9.38 -12.97
N VAL A 549 6.18 -8.41 -12.15
CA VAL A 549 5.11 -7.47 -12.53
C VAL A 549 5.65 -6.45 -13.53
N GLU A 550 4.86 -6.14 -14.55
CA GLU A 550 5.24 -5.15 -15.55
C GLU A 550 4.88 -3.72 -15.10
N PHE A 551 5.90 -2.89 -14.90
CA PHE A 551 5.79 -1.46 -14.54
C PHE A 551 6.63 -0.58 -15.46
N TYR A 552 6.44 0.74 -15.35
CA TYR A 552 7.17 1.70 -16.18
C TYR A 552 8.61 1.88 -15.69
N ALA A 553 9.48 2.39 -16.56
CA ALA A 553 10.83 2.79 -16.22
C ALA A 553 11.06 4.24 -16.65
N ARG A 554 11.73 5.02 -15.80
CA ARG A 554 12.25 6.35 -16.11
C ARG A 554 13.73 6.34 -15.74
N CYS A 555 14.59 6.51 -16.72
CA CYS A 555 16.03 6.40 -16.51
C CYS A 555 16.62 7.73 -16.00
N ILE A 556 17.69 7.60 -15.24
CA ILE A 556 18.47 8.68 -14.65
C ILE A 556 19.94 8.56 -15.08
N ARG A 557 20.67 9.66 -15.06
CA ARG A 557 22.14 9.68 -15.14
C ARG A 557 22.73 10.70 -14.17
N ASN A 558 23.99 10.49 -13.81
CA ASN A 558 24.77 11.46 -13.05
C ASN A 558 25.55 12.33 -14.06
N PRO A 559 25.24 13.62 -14.20
CA PRO A 559 25.78 14.47 -15.26
C PRO A 559 27.29 14.70 -15.20
#